data_AF-A0A2H1GI77-F1
#
_entry.id   AF-A0A2H1GI77-F1
#
_cell.length_a   1.000
_cell.length_b   1.000
_cell.length_c   1.000
_cell.angle_alpha   90.00
_cell.angle_beta   90.00
_cell.angle_gamma   90.00
#
_symmetry.space_group_name_H-M   'P 1'
#
loop_
_entity.id
_entity.type
_entity.pdbx_description
1 polymer ?
#
loop_
_entity_poly.entity_id
_entity_poly.type
_entity_poly.pdbx_seq_one_letter_code
_entity_poly.pdbx_strand_id
1 'polypeptide(L)'
;MASDSAPPSKVFLGIGDDYNDWRSKIFYVVKSRSPRNSRTHGYESALTDHQRGQSSSRQRSFQAAIIIHSHVSIDILERVPDNDRMDAPRLLAHLKTTCKAYDFMAHTAEIRSLIYSFLPGFPSDKKIIRAADMLYLGSKKHDRLKGRLNVMPAVAQVCTIMRTETSRVIFRNRVVNFQFGRAPAHLVHSTFETWISQVAQHHYHHIGGYRLLFNFNMHPIIITLTAGADNKIHLEKKKPNRYHPGRKEWSAKLNKKVLQANKKSAATGGEALRQMILDNAEMWTTY
;
A
#
# COMPACT_ATOMS: atom_id res chain seq x y z
N MET A 1 30.40 -50.70 4.47
CA MET A 1 29.52 -50.28 3.37
C MET A 1 28.60 -49.20 3.90
N ALA A 2 28.79 -47.94 3.48
CA ALA A 2 27.88 -46.86 3.84
C ALA A 2 26.62 -47.00 2.98
N SER A 3 25.47 -47.16 3.63
CA SER A 3 24.15 -47.14 2.99
C SER A 3 23.96 -45.78 2.30
N ASP A 4 23.88 -45.76 0.97
CA ASP A 4 23.43 -44.59 0.22
C ASP A 4 22.01 -44.24 0.68
N SER A 5 21.88 -43.14 1.43
CA SER A 5 20.61 -42.66 1.95
C SER A 5 19.63 -42.40 0.81
N ALA A 6 18.34 -42.73 1.00
CA ALA A 6 17.33 -42.46 -0.02
C ALA A 6 17.29 -40.96 -0.38
N PRO A 7 17.09 -40.58 -1.67
CA PRO A 7 16.99 -39.18 -2.04
C PRO A 7 15.86 -38.48 -1.28
N PRO A 8 16.06 -37.22 -0.86
CA PRO A 8 15.10 -36.51 -0.02
C PRO A 8 13.71 -36.48 -0.66
N SER A 9 12.69 -36.86 0.12
CA SER A 9 11.32 -37.12 -0.36
C SER A 9 10.58 -35.89 -0.89
N LYS A 10 11.08 -34.68 -0.63
CA LYS A 10 10.55 -33.41 -1.19
C LYS A 10 11.71 -32.45 -1.46
N VAL A 11 12.16 -32.40 -2.71
CA VAL A 11 13.05 -31.34 -3.22
C VAL A 11 12.23 -30.49 -4.17
N PHE A 12 11.99 -29.24 -3.83
CA PHE A 12 11.26 -28.29 -4.66
C PHE A 12 11.77 -26.88 -4.40
N LEU A 13 11.93 -26.07 -5.45
CA LEU A 13 12.32 -24.66 -5.35
C LEU A 13 11.13 -23.77 -5.69
N GLY A 14 10.62 -23.08 -4.69
CA GLY A 14 9.68 -21.98 -4.81
C GLY A 14 10.33 -20.60 -4.73
N ILE A 15 9.51 -19.56 -4.90
CA ILE A 15 9.95 -18.16 -4.74
C ILE A 15 10.18 -17.90 -3.25
N GLY A 16 11.35 -17.37 -2.92
CA GLY A 16 11.77 -17.05 -1.55
C GLY A 16 12.50 -18.18 -0.82
N ASP A 17 12.60 -19.37 -1.42
CA ASP A 17 13.29 -20.51 -0.82
C ASP A 17 14.82 -20.32 -0.82
N ASP A 18 15.50 -21.00 0.10
CA ASP A 18 16.96 -21.00 0.17
C ASP A 18 17.55 -21.78 -1.01
N TYR A 19 18.00 -21.02 -2.01
CA TYR A 19 18.65 -21.56 -3.20
C TYR A 19 19.85 -22.46 -2.87
N ASN A 20 20.68 -22.13 -1.88
CA ASN A 20 21.91 -22.87 -1.63
C ASN A 20 21.62 -24.21 -0.96
N ASP A 21 20.67 -24.24 -0.04
CA ASP A 21 20.16 -25.48 0.55
C ASP A 21 19.50 -26.36 -0.53
N TRP A 22 18.59 -25.79 -1.32
CA TRP A 22 17.95 -26.51 -2.43
C TRP A 22 18.98 -27.03 -3.45
N ARG A 23 19.98 -26.22 -3.81
CA ARG A 23 21.04 -26.58 -4.76
C ARG A 23 21.83 -27.79 -4.26
N SER A 24 22.13 -27.84 -2.97
CA SER A 24 22.86 -28.98 -2.39
C SER A 24 22.04 -30.28 -2.48
N LYS A 25 20.73 -30.18 -2.27
CA LYS A 25 19.80 -31.32 -2.37
C LYS A 25 19.58 -31.77 -3.82
N ILE A 26 19.41 -30.85 -4.77
CA ILE A 26 19.19 -31.21 -6.18
C ILE A 26 20.45 -31.84 -6.79
N PHE A 27 21.65 -31.44 -6.37
CA PHE A 27 22.90 -32.09 -6.78
C PHE A 27 22.92 -33.58 -6.39
N TYR A 28 22.44 -33.91 -5.18
CA TYR A 28 22.28 -35.28 -4.74
C TYR A 28 21.26 -36.05 -5.59
N VAL A 29 20.11 -35.43 -5.89
CA VAL A 29 19.08 -36.05 -6.74
C VAL A 29 19.59 -36.32 -8.15
N VAL A 30 20.26 -35.35 -8.79
CA VAL A 30 20.85 -35.53 -10.12
C VAL A 30 21.86 -36.66 -10.10
N LYS A 31 22.76 -36.70 -9.11
CA LYS A 31 23.73 -37.79 -8.93
C LYS A 31 23.07 -39.16 -8.76
N SER A 32 21.97 -39.24 -8.00
CA SER A 32 21.24 -40.50 -7.79
C SER A 32 20.56 -41.04 -9.06
N ARG A 33 20.24 -40.15 -10.00
CA ARG A 33 19.62 -40.48 -11.31
C ARG A 33 20.64 -40.66 -12.43
N SER A 34 21.93 -40.41 -12.17
CA SER A 34 23.01 -40.66 -13.11
C SER A 34 23.18 -42.15 -13.42
N PRO A 35 23.60 -42.52 -14.63
CA PRO A 35 23.88 -43.92 -14.97
C PRO A 35 24.96 -44.49 -14.05
N ARG A 36 24.73 -45.68 -13.49
CA ARG A 36 25.72 -46.41 -12.69
C ARG A 36 26.75 -47.09 -13.59
N ASN A 37 27.65 -46.31 -14.19
CA ASN A 37 28.76 -46.85 -14.97
C ASN A 37 30.05 -46.09 -14.62
N SER A 38 31.06 -46.82 -14.13
CA SER A 38 32.35 -46.27 -13.68
C SER A 38 33.18 -45.63 -14.80
N ARG A 39 32.87 -45.91 -16.07
CA ARG A 39 33.59 -45.38 -17.24
C ARG A 39 32.97 -44.11 -17.83
N THR A 40 31.81 -43.69 -17.34
CA THR A 40 31.10 -42.50 -17.85
C THR A 40 30.84 -41.52 -16.72
N HIS A 41 31.18 -40.25 -16.94
CA HIS A 41 30.83 -39.19 -16.00
C HIS A 41 29.29 -39.10 -15.84
N GLY A 42 28.82 -39.05 -14.60
CA GLY A 42 27.39 -38.88 -14.29
C GLY A 42 26.86 -37.51 -14.70
N TYR A 43 25.55 -37.32 -14.67
CA TYR A 43 24.89 -36.06 -15.01
C TYR A 43 25.32 -34.90 -14.10
N GLU A 44 25.68 -35.19 -12.84
CA GLU A 44 26.16 -34.20 -11.88
C GLU A 44 27.43 -33.47 -12.35
N SER A 45 28.23 -34.13 -13.20
CA SER A 45 29.42 -33.55 -13.81
C SER A 45 29.13 -32.38 -14.76
N ALA A 46 27.90 -32.28 -15.24
CA ALA A 46 27.42 -31.23 -16.13
C ALA A 46 26.73 -30.07 -15.38
N LEU A 47 26.69 -30.08 -14.04
CA LEU A 47 26.08 -29.00 -13.23
C LEU A 47 27.00 -27.79 -13.05
N THR A 48 28.25 -27.88 -13.51
CA THR A 48 29.22 -26.79 -13.51
C THR A 48 29.89 -26.69 -14.90
N ASP A 49 30.44 -25.52 -15.21
CA ASP A 49 31.13 -25.30 -16.48
C ASP A 49 32.49 -26.02 -16.60
N HIS A 50 32.98 -26.69 -15.54
CA HIS A 50 34.32 -27.30 -15.51
C HIS A 50 34.53 -28.40 -16.55
N GLN A 51 33.47 -29.03 -17.06
CA GLN A 51 33.55 -30.05 -18.09
C GLN A 51 32.98 -29.59 -19.45
N ARG A 52 32.76 -28.28 -19.62
CA ARG A 52 32.24 -27.71 -20.86
C ARG A 52 33.29 -27.92 -21.97
N GLY A 53 32.97 -28.76 -22.95
CA GLY A 53 33.88 -29.14 -24.04
C GLY A 53 34.20 -30.63 -24.12
N GLN A 54 33.86 -31.43 -23.09
CA GLN A 54 33.98 -32.89 -23.18
C GLN A 54 32.90 -33.51 -24.09
N SER A 55 33.23 -34.64 -24.71
CA SER A 55 32.27 -35.44 -25.47
C SER A 55 31.07 -35.80 -24.60
N SER A 56 29.86 -35.70 -25.16
CA SER A 56 28.56 -35.87 -24.49
C SER A 56 28.19 -34.88 -23.37
N SER A 57 28.98 -33.82 -23.12
CA SER A 57 28.65 -32.79 -22.12
C SER A 57 27.27 -32.14 -22.34
N ARG A 58 26.91 -31.85 -23.60
CA ARG A 58 25.60 -31.28 -23.97
C ARG A 58 24.44 -32.21 -23.61
N GLN A 59 24.57 -33.51 -23.88
CA GLN A 59 23.53 -34.49 -23.57
C GLN A 59 23.40 -34.69 -22.05
N ARG A 60 24.51 -34.72 -21.31
CA ARG A 60 24.49 -34.78 -19.84
C ARG A 60 23.85 -33.53 -19.23
N SER A 61 24.17 -32.35 -19.76
CA SER A 61 23.58 -31.08 -19.34
C SER A 61 22.07 -31.05 -19.59
N PHE A 62 21.62 -31.53 -20.75
CA PHE A 62 20.20 -31.65 -21.07
C PHE A 62 19.45 -32.59 -20.11
N GLN A 63 20.01 -33.77 -19.83
CA GLN A 63 19.41 -34.72 -18.89
C GLN A 63 19.37 -34.18 -17.45
N ALA A 64 20.44 -33.50 -17.01
CA ALA A 64 20.46 -32.82 -15.73
C ALA A 64 19.40 -31.71 -15.65
N ALA A 65 19.25 -30.92 -16.71
CA ALA A 65 18.26 -29.86 -16.80
C ALA A 65 16.83 -30.40 -16.67
N ILE A 66 16.49 -31.50 -17.35
CA ILE A 66 15.18 -32.16 -17.22
C ILE A 66 14.89 -32.56 -15.78
N ILE A 67 15.88 -33.15 -15.09
CA ILE A 67 15.74 -33.52 -13.67
C ILE A 67 15.47 -32.27 -12.85
N ILE A 68 16.29 -31.22 -12.99
CA ILE A 68 16.12 -29.96 -12.26
C ILE A 68 14.74 -29.36 -12.51
N HIS A 69 14.24 -29.38 -13.74
CA HIS A 69 12.94 -28.83 -14.13
C HIS A 69 11.78 -29.42 -13.31
N SER A 70 11.85 -30.73 -12.99
CA SER A 70 10.84 -31.41 -12.16
C SER A 70 10.85 -31.00 -10.68
N HIS A 71 11.84 -30.21 -10.26
CA HIS A 71 12.07 -29.81 -8.87
C HIS A 71 12.06 -28.28 -8.68
N VAL A 72 11.48 -27.53 -9.63
CA VAL A 72 11.36 -26.07 -9.60
C VAL A 72 9.93 -25.67 -9.92
N SER A 73 9.41 -24.63 -9.25
CA SER A 73 8.12 -24.04 -9.60
C SER A 73 8.08 -23.50 -11.02
N ILE A 74 6.96 -23.72 -11.71
CA ILE A 74 6.72 -23.22 -13.05
C ILE A 74 6.87 -21.70 -13.13
N ASP A 75 6.45 -20.97 -12.09
CA ASP A 75 6.55 -19.49 -12.01
C ASP A 75 8.00 -18.98 -12.08
N ILE A 76 8.96 -19.78 -11.60
CA ILE A 76 10.39 -19.45 -11.66
C ILE A 76 10.92 -19.82 -13.05
N LEU A 77 10.55 -21.00 -13.56
CA LEU A 77 11.01 -21.50 -14.86
C LEU A 77 10.59 -20.60 -16.02
N GLU A 78 9.36 -20.07 -15.99
CA GLU A 78 8.85 -19.13 -17.01
C GLU A 78 9.70 -17.86 -17.13
N ARG A 79 10.43 -17.48 -16.08
CA ARG A 79 11.32 -16.30 -16.08
C ARG A 79 12.72 -16.59 -16.60
N VAL A 80 13.06 -17.87 -16.81
CA VAL A 80 14.34 -18.28 -17.41
C VAL A 80 14.21 -18.22 -18.94
N PRO A 81 15.19 -17.65 -19.68
CA PRO A 81 15.18 -17.66 -21.14
C PRO A 81 15.11 -19.08 -21.72
N ASP A 82 14.27 -19.30 -22.75
CA ASP A 82 14.03 -20.64 -23.33
C ASP A 82 15.33 -21.35 -23.75
N ASN A 83 16.27 -20.61 -24.35
CA ASN A 83 17.57 -21.12 -24.80
C ASN A 83 18.46 -21.63 -23.66
N ASP A 84 18.21 -21.18 -22.43
CA ASP A 84 19.01 -21.51 -21.25
C ASP A 84 18.33 -22.56 -20.34
N ARG A 85 17.02 -22.80 -20.50
CA ARG A 85 16.25 -23.76 -19.66
C ARG A 85 16.76 -25.20 -19.75
N MET A 86 17.33 -25.57 -20.89
CA MET A 86 17.80 -26.93 -21.19
C MET A 86 19.32 -27.08 -21.04
N ASP A 87 20.01 -26.05 -20.55
CA ASP A 87 21.44 -26.06 -20.21
C ASP A 87 21.56 -25.97 -18.67
N ALA A 88 21.93 -27.07 -18.01
CA ALA A 88 21.87 -27.16 -16.55
C ALA A 88 22.69 -26.10 -15.79
N PRO A 89 23.95 -25.79 -16.17
CA PRO A 89 24.70 -24.70 -15.57
C PRO A 89 24.01 -23.35 -15.70
N ARG A 90 23.49 -23.02 -16.89
CA ARG A 90 22.80 -21.75 -17.13
C ARG A 90 21.47 -21.68 -16.41
N LEU A 91 20.70 -22.77 -16.42
CA LEU A 91 19.47 -22.90 -15.65
C LEU A 91 19.74 -22.62 -14.16
N LEU A 92 20.71 -23.28 -13.55
CA LEU A 92 21.09 -23.05 -12.15
C LEU A 92 21.49 -21.58 -11.88
N ALA A 93 22.23 -20.96 -12.79
CA ALA A 93 22.62 -19.55 -12.66
C ALA A 93 21.38 -18.61 -12.64
N HIS A 94 20.41 -18.85 -13.52
CA HIS A 94 19.15 -18.11 -13.54
C HIS A 94 18.27 -18.41 -12.32
N LEU A 95 18.19 -19.66 -11.87
CA LEU A 95 17.41 -20.02 -10.68
C LEU A 95 17.92 -19.27 -9.44
N LYS A 96 19.23 -19.12 -9.28
CA LYS A 96 19.84 -18.39 -8.15
C LYS A 96 19.37 -16.94 -8.03
N THR A 97 19.08 -16.30 -9.16
CA THR A 97 18.63 -14.90 -9.17
C THR A 97 17.11 -14.80 -9.12
N THR A 98 16.41 -15.66 -9.86
CA THR A 98 14.95 -15.62 -10.03
C THR A 98 14.16 -16.19 -8.86
N CYS A 99 14.72 -17.13 -8.09
CA CYS A 99 14.05 -17.68 -6.91
C CYS A 99 14.12 -16.74 -5.69
N LYS A 100 14.90 -15.66 -5.73
CA LYS A 100 14.98 -14.72 -4.61
C LYS A 100 13.65 -14.03 -4.41
N ALA A 101 13.25 -13.88 -3.14
CA ALA A 101 12.14 -13.02 -2.79
C ALA A 101 12.44 -11.59 -3.27
N TYR A 102 11.44 -10.96 -3.88
CA TYR A 102 11.52 -9.56 -4.25
C TYR A 102 11.52 -8.70 -2.99
N ASP A 103 12.64 -8.03 -2.70
CA ASP A 103 12.75 -7.12 -1.56
C ASP A 103 12.10 -5.77 -1.90
N PHE A 104 10.78 -5.72 -1.76
CA PHE A 104 10.00 -4.52 -1.98
C PHE A 104 10.48 -3.32 -1.13
N MET A 105 11.02 -3.59 0.06
CA MET A 105 11.45 -2.54 0.99
C MET A 105 12.83 -1.97 0.64
N ALA A 106 13.62 -2.65 -0.20
CA ALA A 106 14.89 -2.12 -0.71
C ALA A 106 14.73 -0.95 -1.69
N HIS A 107 13.54 -0.73 -2.25
CA HIS A 107 13.29 0.39 -3.16
C HIS A 107 13.26 1.75 -2.44
N THR A 108 13.25 2.86 -3.18
CA THR A 108 13.02 4.19 -2.59
C THR A 108 11.54 4.42 -2.30
N ALA A 109 11.23 5.42 -1.47
CA ALA A 109 9.84 5.77 -1.14
C ALA A 109 9.05 6.20 -2.39
N GLU A 110 9.70 6.83 -3.37
CA GLU A 110 9.08 7.26 -4.63
C GLU A 110 8.65 6.06 -5.47
N ILE A 111 9.53 5.06 -5.63
CA ILE A 111 9.22 3.83 -6.37
C ILE A 111 8.09 3.06 -5.68
N ARG A 112 8.16 2.92 -4.35
CA ARG A 112 7.09 2.30 -3.57
C ARG A 112 5.77 3.04 -3.73
N SER A 113 5.78 4.37 -3.67
CA SER A 113 4.58 5.20 -3.87
C SER A 113 3.98 5.04 -5.26
N LEU A 114 4.82 4.91 -6.30
CA LEU A 114 4.35 4.62 -7.65
C LEU A 114 3.68 3.24 -7.70
N ILE A 115 4.28 2.22 -7.09
CA ILE A 115 3.68 0.87 -7.01
C ILE A 115 2.33 0.91 -6.28
N TYR A 116 2.24 1.68 -5.17
CA TYR A 116 0.98 1.86 -4.47
C TYR A 116 -0.12 2.47 -5.35
N SER A 117 0.24 3.37 -6.27
CA SER A 117 -0.73 4.03 -7.15
C SER A 117 -1.46 3.07 -8.11
N PHE A 118 -0.86 1.91 -8.42
CA PHE A 118 -1.51 0.85 -9.19
C PHE A 118 -2.50 0.02 -8.37
N LEU A 119 -2.49 0.13 -7.04
CA LEU A 119 -3.39 -0.64 -6.18
C LEU A 119 -4.82 -0.09 -6.22
N PRO A 120 -5.84 -0.95 -6.41
CA PRO A 120 -7.24 -0.53 -6.36
C PRO A 120 -7.57 0.19 -5.05
N GLY A 121 -8.25 1.33 -5.16
CA GLY A 121 -8.64 2.13 -4.00
C GLY A 121 -7.53 3.01 -3.42
N PHE A 122 -6.29 2.93 -3.92
CA PHE A 122 -5.24 3.85 -3.50
C PHE A 122 -5.59 5.30 -3.91
N PRO A 123 -5.19 6.31 -3.11
CA PRO A 123 -5.46 7.69 -3.42
C PRO A 123 -4.86 8.15 -4.75
N SER A 124 -5.71 8.45 -5.74
CA SER A 124 -5.28 9.30 -6.86
C SER A 124 -5.07 10.74 -6.37
N ASP A 125 -4.13 11.45 -6.97
CA ASP A 125 -3.87 12.85 -6.69
C ASP A 125 -5.17 13.68 -6.75
N LYS A 126 -5.35 14.59 -5.78
CA LYS A 126 -6.48 15.53 -5.67
C LYS A 126 -7.87 14.89 -5.44
N LYS A 127 -7.96 13.59 -5.13
CA LYS A 127 -9.26 12.94 -4.81
C LYS A 127 -9.75 13.32 -3.41
N ILE A 128 -10.96 13.87 -3.32
CA ILE A 128 -11.66 14.13 -2.04
C ILE A 128 -11.94 12.81 -1.32
N ILE A 129 -11.48 12.63 -0.07
CA ILE A 129 -11.91 11.49 0.78
C ILE A 129 -13.13 11.90 1.58
N ARG A 130 -14.12 11.02 1.69
CA ARG A 130 -15.23 11.24 2.63
C ARG A 130 -14.90 10.63 3.99
N ALA A 131 -14.99 11.41 5.05
CA ALA A 131 -14.93 10.97 6.44
C ALA A 131 -16.15 10.11 6.84
N ALA A 132 -17.25 10.12 6.07
CA ALA A 132 -18.30 9.11 6.21
C ALA A 132 -17.78 7.68 5.90
N ASP A 133 -16.71 7.57 5.13
CA ASP A 133 -15.98 6.31 4.92
C ASP A 133 -14.94 6.06 6.04
N MET A 134 -14.84 6.95 7.04
CA MET A 134 -13.88 6.90 8.15
C MET A 134 -14.56 6.67 9.51
N LEU A 135 -15.74 7.24 9.75
CA LEU A 135 -16.52 7.10 10.97
C LEU A 135 -18.02 7.16 10.61
N TYR A 136 -18.74 6.04 10.74
CA TYR A 136 -20.19 5.99 10.56
C TYR A 136 -20.91 6.43 11.86
N LEU A 137 -21.75 7.46 11.77
CA LEU A 137 -22.57 7.99 12.86
C LEU A 137 -24.06 7.93 12.51
N GLY A 138 -24.58 6.73 12.23
CA GLY A 138 -25.99 6.49 11.93
C GLY A 138 -26.65 5.55 12.94
N SER A 139 -27.97 5.69 13.11
CA SER A 139 -28.78 5.05 14.17
C SER A 139 -29.44 3.71 13.80
N LYS A 140 -29.09 3.06 12.67
CA LYS A 140 -29.77 1.82 12.26
C LYS A 140 -29.13 0.56 12.87
N LYS A 141 -30.01 -0.29 13.41
CA LYS A 141 -29.79 -1.36 14.40
C LYS A 141 -29.33 -2.72 13.86
N HIS A 142 -28.91 -2.83 12.60
CA HIS A 142 -28.50 -4.10 12.00
C HIS A 142 -27.15 -3.96 11.30
N ASP A 143 -26.10 -3.80 12.11
CA ASP A 143 -24.86 -4.57 12.04
C ASP A 143 -23.84 -3.94 12.99
N ARG A 144 -23.55 -4.64 14.08
CA ARG A 144 -22.49 -4.31 15.04
C ARG A 144 -21.10 -4.55 14.44
N LEU A 145 -20.81 -3.99 13.28
CA LEU A 145 -19.44 -3.75 12.88
C LEU A 145 -18.95 -2.52 13.64
N LYS A 146 -18.48 -2.77 14.86
CA LYS A 146 -17.23 -2.23 15.42
C LYS A 146 -16.63 -1.06 14.62
N GLY A 147 -17.23 0.13 14.76
CA GLY A 147 -16.70 1.51 14.66
C GLY A 147 -15.39 1.88 13.93
N ARG A 148 -14.85 1.09 12.99
CA ARG A 148 -13.62 1.42 12.26
C ARG A 148 -13.69 0.80 10.86
N LEU A 149 -14.05 1.60 9.87
CA LEU A 149 -13.56 1.32 8.53
C LEU A 149 -12.09 1.72 8.53
N ASN A 150 -11.21 0.76 8.23
CA ASN A 150 -9.77 1.04 8.12
C ASN A 150 -9.59 2.02 6.96
N VAL A 151 -9.42 3.31 7.32
CA VAL A 151 -9.13 4.44 6.40
C VAL A 151 -7.87 4.18 5.58
N MET A 152 -7.01 3.34 6.14
CA MET A 152 -5.74 2.93 5.58
C MET A 152 -5.96 1.75 4.61
N PRO A 153 -5.60 1.90 3.32
CA PRO A 153 -5.68 0.80 2.37
C PRO A 153 -4.82 -0.37 2.85
N ALA A 154 -5.10 -1.59 2.36
CA ALA A 154 -4.44 -2.82 2.81
C ALA A 154 -2.91 -2.71 2.86
N VAL A 155 -2.32 -1.97 1.93
CA VAL A 155 -0.88 -1.70 1.85
C VAL A 155 -0.30 -1.02 3.11
N ALA A 156 -1.08 -0.17 3.79
CA ALA A 156 -0.69 0.49 5.03
C ALA A 156 -0.84 -0.41 6.28
N GLN A 157 -1.37 -1.63 6.12
CA GLN A 157 -1.48 -2.61 7.20
C GLN A 157 -0.26 -3.56 7.26
N VAL A 158 0.56 -3.61 6.20
CA VAL A 158 1.71 -4.52 6.08
C VAL A 158 2.81 -4.20 7.08
N CYS A 159 3.29 -2.96 7.12
CA CYS A 159 4.33 -2.53 8.07
C CYS A 159 4.27 -1.02 8.36
N THR A 160 4.99 -0.58 9.38
CA THR A 160 5.00 0.82 9.85
C THR A 160 5.51 1.81 8.80
N ILE A 161 6.50 1.41 7.97
CA ILE A 161 7.06 2.27 6.92
C ILE A 161 5.98 2.53 5.85
N MET A 162 5.39 1.46 5.32
CA MET A 162 4.33 1.55 4.30
C MET A 162 3.11 2.31 4.82
N ARG A 163 2.77 2.15 6.11
CA ARG A 163 1.73 2.92 6.78
C ARG A 163 2.05 4.42 6.77
N THR A 164 3.26 4.80 7.14
CA THR A 164 3.69 6.20 7.21
C THR A 164 3.70 6.84 5.82
N GLU A 165 4.24 6.14 4.82
CA GLU A 165 4.27 6.60 3.42
C GLU A 165 2.86 6.79 2.87
N THR A 166 2.01 5.78 3.04
CA THR A 166 0.61 5.83 2.62
C THR A 166 -0.17 6.93 3.33
N SER A 167 -0.01 7.08 4.65
CA SER A 167 -0.61 8.17 5.42
C SER A 167 -0.20 9.53 4.86
N ARG A 168 1.09 9.77 4.59
CA ARG A 168 1.55 11.02 3.99
C ARG A 168 0.87 11.32 2.67
N VAL A 169 0.74 10.32 1.79
CA VAL A 169 0.01 10.48 0.52
C VAL A 169 -1.48 10.77 0.75
N ILE A 170 -2.12 10.07 1.68
CA ILE A 170 -3.53 10.29 2.06
C ILE A 170 -3.77 11.72 2.56
N PHE A 171 -2.92 12.23 3.44
CA PHE A 171 -3.10 13.56 4.03
C PHE A 171 -2.68 14.67 3.07
N ARG A 172 -1.55 14.52 2.37
CA ARG A 172 -1.00 15.51 1.43
C ARG A 172 -1.92 15.80 0.25
N ASN A 173 -2.65 14.81 -0.23
CA ASN A 173 -3.39 14.94 -1.49
C ASN A 173 -4.84 15.45 -1.36
N ARG A 174 -5.35 15.75 -0.15
CA ARG A 174 -6.80 15.61 0.05
C ARG A 174 -7.44 16.64 0.98
N VAL A 175 -8.61 17.09 0.52
CA VAL A 175 -9.63 17.72 1.35
C VAL A 175 -10.45 16.61 2.02
N VAL A 176 -10.50 16.60 3.36
CA VAL A 176 -11.23 15.58 4.15
C VAL A 176 -12.69 15.97 4.28
N ASN A 177 -13.61 15.17 3.70
CA ASN A 177 -15.04 15.47 3.60
C ASN A 177 -15.88 14.82 4.69
N PHE A 178 -16.24 15.55 5.74
CA PHE A 178 -17.20 15.13 6.73
C PHE A 178 -18.63 15.36 6.25
N GLN A 179 -19.48 14.34 6.39
CA GLN A 179 -20.89 14.42 6.05
C GLN A 179 -21.72 14.13 7.30
N PHE A 180 -22.51 15.12 7.68
CA PHE A 180 -23.39 15.07 8.82
C PHE A 180 -24.83 15.05 8.32
N GLY A 181 -25.57 14.02 8.76
CA GLY A 181 -27.02 13.94 8.57
C GLY A 181 -27.74 14.92 9.50
N ARG A 182 -28.84 14.47 10.13
CA ARG A 182 -29.50 15.18 11.22
C ARG A 182 -28.80 14.88 12.56
N ALA A 183 -27.51 15.17 12.64
CA ALA A 183 -26.71 14.94 13.85
C ALA A 183 -26.73 16.20 14.74
N PRO A 184 -26.95 16.08 16.06
CA PRO A 184 -26.86 17.21 16.99
C PRO A 184 -25.46 17.86 17.01
N ALA A 185 -25.41 19.19 17.13
CA ALA A 185 -24.18 20.01 17.31
C ALA A 185 -23.06 19.34 18.12
N HIS A 186 -23.39 18.90 19.34
CA HIS A 186 -22.42 18.35 20.29
C HIS A 186 -21.80 17.02 19.82
N LEU A 187 -22.56 16.19 19.09
CA LEU A 187 -22.05 14.94 18.51
C LEU A 187 -21.13 15.22 17.33
N VAL A 188 -21.49 16.21 16.50
CA VAL A 188 -20.65 16.67 15.39
C VAL A 188 -19.30 17.18 15.94
N HIS A 189 -19.34 18.03 16.96
CA HIS A 189 -18.14 18.56 17.63
C HIS A 189 -17.28 17.44 18.23
N SER A 190 -17.86 16.57 19.07
CA SER A 190 -17.15 15.47 19.73
C SER A 190 -16.52 14.48 18.74
N THR A 191 -17.21 14.19 17.63
CA THR A 191 -16.65 13.34 16.56
C THR A 191 -15.42 13.97 15.95
N PHE A 192 -15.50 15.27 15.65
CA PHE A 192 -14.41 15.99 15.03
C PHE A 192 -13.19 16.07 15.95
N GLU A 193 -13.39 16.38 17.24
CA GLU A 193 -12.35 16.32 18.28
C GLU A 193 -11.72 14.92 18.40
N THR A 194 -12.53 13.87 18.37
CA THR A 194 -12.06 12.48 18.45
C THR A 194 -11.21 12.12 17.23
N TRP A 195 -11.66 12.44 16.02
CA TRP A 195 -10.88 12.17 14.80
C TRP A 195 -9.58 12.98 14.78
N ILE A 196 -9.63 14.22 15.24
CA ILE A 196 -8.47 15.10 15.38
C ILE A 196 -7.42 14.47 16.29
N SER A 197 -7.80 14.13 17.51
CA SER A 197 -6.90 13.58 18.52
C SER A 197 -6.37 12.20 18.13
N GLN A 198 -7.17 11.36 17.50
CA GLN A 198 -6.79 9.98 17.23
C GLN A 198 -6.13 9.74 15.86
N VAL A 199 -6.38 10.62 14.88
CA VAL A 199 -5.95 10.40 13.49
C VAL A 199 -5.16 11.58 12.96
N ALA A 200 -5.70 12.79 13.05
CA ALA A 200 -5.13 13.95 12.38
C ALA A 200 -3.91 14.54 13.10
N GLN A 201 -3.78 14.33 14.41
CA GLN A 201 -2.75 14.94 15.27
C GLN A 201 -1.33 14.75 14.74
N HIS A 202 -1.03 13.59 14.18
CA HIS A 202 0.30 13.27 13.66
C HIS A 202 0.56 13.81 12.25
N HIS A 203 -0.44 14.43 11.63
CA HIS A 203 -0.43 14.70 10.19
C HIS A 203 -0.93 16.10 9.80
N TYR A 204 -1.19 17.02 10.75
CA TYR A 204 -1.71 18.36 10.43
C TYR A 204 -0.88 19.11 9.39
N HIS A 205 0.44 19.02 9.44
CA HIS A 205 1.32 19.68 8.46
C HIS A 205 1.10 19.20 7.02
N HIS A 206 0.48 18.04 6.84
CA HIS A 206 0.19 17.45 5.55
C HIS A 206 -1.26 17.65 5.12
N ILE A 207 -2.17 18.11 5.98
CA ILE A 207 -3.59 18.24 5.64
C ILE A 207 -3.82 19.46 4.74
N GLY A 208 -4.29 19.20 3.51
CA GLY A 208 -4.59 20.24 2.52
C GLY A 208 -5.94 20.93 2.70
N GLY A 209 -6.90 20.32 3.40
CA GLY A 209 -8.20 20.94 3.64
C GLY A 209 -9.27 20.05 4.30
N TYR A 210 -10.40 20.67 4.61
CA TYR A 210 -11.60 20.04 5.14
C TYR A 210 -12.83 20.46 4.35
N ARG A 211 -13.76 19.53 4.15
CA ARG A 211 -15.08 19.79 3.57
C ARG A 211 -16.14 19.29 4.55
N LEU A 212 -17.05 20.16 4.93
CA LEU A 212 -18.14 19.83 5.83
C LEU A 212 -19.44 19.91 5.03
N LEU A 213 -20.20 18.82 5.02
CA LEU A 213 -21.47 18.67 4.35
C LEU A 213 -22.55 18.44 5.41
N PHE A 214 -23.46 19.40 5.53
CA PHE A 214 -24.60 19.33 6.45
C PHE A 214 -25.87 19.10 5.63
N ASN A 215 -26.56 18.00 5.88
CA ASN A 215 -27.79 17.63 5.17
C ASN A 215 -29.03 18.16 5.91
N PHE A 216 -29.49 19.36 5.56
CA PHE A 216 -30.64 20.03 6.19
C PHE A 216 -31.86 20.05 5.28
N ASN A 217 -32.99 19.47 5.68
CA ASN A 217 -34.30 19.58 5.00
C ASN A 217 -34.23 19.67 3.45
N MET A 218 -33.55 18.70 2.81
CA MET A 218 -33.34 18.62 1.34
C MET A 218 -32.42 19.69 0.71
N HIS A 219 -31.83 20.58 1.50
CA HIS A 219 -30.89 21.62 1.09
C HIS A 219 -29.52 21.43 1.76
N PRO A 220 -28.56 20.77 1.08
CA PRO A 220 -27.24 20.55 1.65
C PRO A 220 -26.44 21.86 1.77
N ILE A 221 -25.85 22.10 2.93
CA ILE A 221 -24.87 23.18 3.14
C ILE A 221 -23.48 22.57 3.01
N ILE A 222 -22.68 23.11 2.09
CA ILE A 222 -21.33 22.62 1.80
C ILE A 222 -20.33 23.72 2.08
N ILE A 223 -19.36 23.40 2.91
CA ILE A 223 -18.32 24.33 3.36
C ILE A 223 -17.00 23.66 3.07
N THR A 224 -16.12 24.31 2.32
CA THR A 224 -14.80 23.75 2.00
C THR A 224 -13.73 24.75 2.40
N LEU A 225 -12.78 24.29 3.20
CA LEU A 225 -11.69 25.05 3.77
C LEU A 225 -10.39 24.41 3.31
N THR A 226 -9.52 25.16 2.64
CA THR A 226 -8.29 24.60 2.05
C THR A 226 -7.10 25.47 2.37
N ALA A 227 -5.94 24.87 2.64
CA ALA A 227 -4.68 25.58 2.67
C ALA A 227 -4.16 25.73 1.23
N GLY A 228 -3.96 26.98 0.80
CA GLY A 228 -3.38 27.30 -0.50
C GLY A 228 -1.86 27.11 -0.51
N ALA A 229 -1.25 27.22 -1.69
CA ALA A 229 0.21 27.21 -1.84
C ALA A 229 0.89 28.39 -1.11
N ASP A 230 0.13 29.44 -0.80
CA ASP A 230 0.54 30.59 0.00
C ASP A 230 0.46 30.35 1.52
N ASN A 231 0.22 29.10 1.93
CA ASN A 231 -0.07 28.69 3.31
C ASN A 231 -1.24 29.44 3.96
N LYS A 232 -2.10 30.09 3.16
CA LYS A 232 -3.32 30.74 3.65
C LYS A 232 -4.50 29.82 3.53
N ILE A 233 -5.42 29.95 4.47
CA ILE A 233 -6.71 29.27 4.45
C ILE A 233 -7.64 30.01 3.50
N HIS A 234 -8.21 29.27 2.57
CA HIS A 234 -9.22 29.72 1.61
C HIS A 234 -10.55 29.03 1.91
N LEU A 235 -11.64 29.79 1.80
CA LEU A 235 -13.00 29.29 1.95
C LEU A 235 -13.67 29.20 0.57
N GLU A 236 -13.86 27.99 0.05
CA GLU A 236 -14.60 27.76 -1.17
C GLU A 236 -16.10 27.65 -0.84
N LYS A 237 -16.86 28.69 -1.18
CA LYS A 237 -18.32 28.70 -1.07
C LYS A 237 -18.91 28.13 -2.35
N LYS A 238 -19.22 26.83 -2.38
CA LYS A 238 -20.13 26.32 -3.41
C LYS A 238 -21.51 26.98 -3.23
N LYS A 239 -22.28 27.17 -4.31
CA LYS A 239 -23.66 27.66 -4.27
C LYS A 239 -24.61 26.46 -4.09
N PRO A 240 -25.17 26.13 -2.90
CA PRO A 240 -26.39 25.34 -2.84
C PRO A 240 -27.61 26.26 -3.06
N ASN A 241 -28.74 25.64 -3.37
CA ASN A 241 -30.01 26.24 -3.78
C ASN A 241 -30.47 27.44 -2.92
N ARG A 242 -31.16 28.39 -3.56
CA ARG A 242 -31.10 29.85 -3.36
C ARG A 242 -31.58 30.51 -2.04
N TYR A 243 -32.09 29.83 -1.00
CA TYR A 243 -32.85 30.58 0.05
C TYR A 243 -32.65 30.09 1.50
N HIS A 244 -31.53 30.43 2.15
CA HIS A 244 -31.43 30.33 3.62
C HIS A 244 -30.97 31.68 4.23
N PRO A 245 -31.81 32.39 5.01
CA PRO A 245 -31.50 33.74 5.52
C PRO A 245 -30.30 33.78 6.47
N GLY A 246 -30.10 32.75 7.31
CA GLY A 246 -28.92 32.65 8.20
C GLY A 246 -27.58 32.49 7.46
N ARG A 247 -27.58 32.31 6.14
CA ARG A 247 -26.36 32.08 5.35
C ARG A 247 -25.46 33.31 5.26
N LYS A 248 -26.01 34.50 5.03
CA LYS A 248 -25.18 35.71 4.83
C LYS A 248 -24.40 36.05 6.10
N GLU A 249 -25.08 36.04 7.24
CA GLU A 249 -24.50 36.31 8.54
C GLU A 249 -23.43 35.27 8.89
N TRP A 250 -23.77 33.98 8.78
CA TRP A 250 -22.83 32.89 9.03
C TRP A 250 -21.59 32.96 8.11
N SER A 251 -21.80 33.27 6.83
CA SER A 251 -20.72 33.37 5.85
C SER A 251 -19.80 34.57 6.08
N ALA A 252 -20.32 35.67 6.61
CA ALA A 252 -19.53 36.84 7.00
C ALA A 252 -18.70 36.54 8.26
N LYS A 253 -19.30 35.87 9.25
CA LYS A 253 -18.59 35.45 10.47
C LYS A 253 -17.47 34.45 10.16
N LEU A 254 -17.72 33.46 9.32
CA LEU A 254 -16.69 32.50 8.89
C LEU A 254 -15.57 33.18 8.10
N ASN A 255 -15.90 34.09 7.18
CA ASN A 255 -14.90 34.90 6.48
C ASN A 255 -14.01 35.68 7.46
N LYS A 256 -14.60 36.31 8.49
CA LYS A 256 -13.86 37.06 9.51
C LYS A 256 -12.89 36.16 10.27
N LYS A 257 -13.31 34.93 10.61
CA LYS A 257 -12.45 33.93 11.28
C LYS A 257 -11.30 33.46 10.38
N VAL A 258 -11.55 33.18 9.10
CA VAL A 258 -10.50 32.84 8.11
C VAL A 258 -9.47 33.97 8.03
N LEU A 259 -9.93 35.22 7.92
CA LEU A 259 -9.04 36.39 7.90
C LEU A 259 -8.22 36.52 9.18
N GLN A 260 -8.80 36.22 10.34
CA GLN A 260 -8.09 36.25 11.62
C GLN A 260 -7.05 35.12 11.71
N ALA A 261 -7.37 33.91 11.27
CA ALA A 261 -6.46 32.77 11.27
C ALA A 261 -5.25 33.03 10.36
N ASN A 262 -5.49 33.54 9.14
CA ASN A 262 -4.43 33.92 8.21
C ASN A 262 -3.51 35.04 8.73
N LYS A 263 -3.94 35.81 9.75
CA LYS A 263 -3.09 36.80 10.44
C LYS A 263 -2.22 36.20 11.55
N LYS A 264 -2.62 35.06 12.15
CA LYS A 264 -2.01 34.53 13.38
C LYS A 264 -0.94 33.46 13.16
N SER A 265 -0.99 32.67 12.09
CA SER A 265 0.06 31.69 11.81
C SER A 265 0.03 31.22 10.35
N ALA A 266 1.14 31.43 9.64
CA ALA A 266 1.35 30.96 8.26
C ALA A 266 2.22 29.69 8.19
N ALA A 267 2.72 29.19 9.32
CA ALA A 267 3.73 28.12 9.32
C ALA A 267 3.14 26.73 9.03
N THR A 268 1.88 26.49 9.42
CA THR A 268 1.27 25.14 9.36
C THR A 268 -0.22 25.23 9.01
N GLY A 269 -0.52 25.44 7.72
CA GLY A 269 -1.89 25.64 7.22
C GLY A 269 -2.91 24.61 7.75
N GLY A 270 -2.53 23.34 7.89
CA GLY A 270 -3.42 22.31 8.44
C GLY A 270 -3.72 22.39 9.94
N GLU A 271 -2.80 22.93 10.76
CA GLU A 271 -3.09 23.20 12.19
C GLU A 271 -4.06 24.38 12.31
N ALA A 272 -3.83 25.45 11.53
CA ALA A 272 -4.73 26.58 11.52
C ALA A 272 -6.14 26.19 11.01
N LEU A 273 -6.22 25.28 10.03
CA LEU A 273 -7.49 24.69 9.59
C LEU A 273 -8.21 23.95 10.72
N ARG A 274 -7.48 23.14 11.52
CA ARG A 274 -8.02 22.42 12.69
C ARG A 274 -8.61 23.40 13.72
N GLN A 275 -7.82 24.38 14.16
CA GLN A 275 -8.25 25.38 15.14
C GLN A 275 -9.51 26.11 14.67
N MET A 276 -9.54 26.53 13.41
CA MET A 276 -10.68 27.27 12.87
C MET A 276 -11.98 26.44 12.81
N ILE A 277 -11.88 25.12 12.63
CA ILE A 277 -13.06 24.25 12.66
C ILE A 277 -13.54 24.05 14.10
N LEU A 278 -12.64 23.72 15.04
CA LEU A 278 -12.99 23.51 16.45
C LEU A 278 -13.51 24.79 17.14
N ASP A 279 -12.80 25.91 16.99
CA ASP A 279 -13.09 27.19 17.66
C ASP A 279 -14.38 27.87 17.19
N ASN A 280 -15.03 27.33 16.16
CA ASN A 280 -16.25 27.91 15.62
C ASN A 280 -17.48 27.23 16.22
N ALA A 281 -17.76 27.53 17.49
CA ALA A 281 -18.96 27.10 18.20
C ALA A 281 -20.23 27.30 17.36
N GLU A 282 -20.36 28.44 16.66
CA GLU A 282 -21.52 28.71 15.78
C GLU A 282 -21.64 27.71 14.62
N MET A 283 -20.53 27.23 14.05
CA MET A 283 -20.56 26.17 13.03
C MET A 283 -21.25 24.90 13.55
N TRP A 284 -21.10 24.63 14.85
CA TRP A 284 -21.70 23.49 15.51
C TRP A 284 -23.10 23.80 16.02
N THR A 285 -23.33 24.95 16.66
CA THR A 285 -24.56 25.29 17.39
C THR A 285 -25.71 25.82 16.54
N THR A 286 -25.47 26.19 15.28
CA THR A 286 -26.59 26.62 14.40
C THR A 286 -27.50 25.44 13.99
N TYR A 287 -27.24 24.21 14.48
CA TYR A 287 -27.94 22.98 14.10
C TYR A 287 -28.11 21.97 15.26
#